data_AF-A0A068TZL7-F1
#
_entry.id   AF-A0A068TZL7-F1
#
_cell.length_a   1.000
_cell.length_b   1.000
_cell.length_c   1.000
_cell.angle_alpha   90.00
_cell.angle_beta   90.00
_cell.angle_gamma   90.00
#
_symmetry.space_group_name_H-M   'P 1'
#
loop_
_entity.id
_entity.type
_entity.pdbx_description
1 polymer ?
#
loop_
_entity_poly.entity_id
_entity_poly.type
_entity_poly.pdbx_seq_one_letter_code
_entity_poly.pdbx_strand_id
1 'polypeptide(L)'
;MAQNLKYANTGTNSQVSLLELSSVDHTCFYIEQVLSGGHGLMVQGYYPLVKAMAKDIDIRLNHRVKRIANGYNKVMVTIEDGSNFVADAVIVTVPIGVLKANLIAFEPKLPEWKLAAISDLGVGNENKIALLFDKVFWPNVELLGIAAPTSYACGYFLNLHKATGNPVLVYMAAGRFAYDLEKLSDEAAADFVMLQLKRMFPDATKPVKYLVSRWGSDPDSLGCYSYDLVGNPADIYDKLRAPVGNIYFGGEAVSVDHQGSVHGAYSAGVMAAENCRKHLMERLGSGDKIQLVSCREEILEATVPLQISRM
;
A
#
# COMPACT_ATOMS: atom_id res chain seq x y z
N MET A 1 -19.82 -2.11 -0.26
CA MET A 1 -18.84 -3.10 0.22
C MET A 1 -17.60 -2.33 0.62
N ALA A 2 -17.56 -1.90 1.88
CA ALA A 2 -16.48 -1.11 2.45
C ALA A 2 -15.89 -1.98 3.57
N GLN A 3 -14.69 -2.50 3.37
CA GLN A 3 -13.94 -3.10 4.47
C GLN A 3 -13.06 -2.02 5.10
N ASN A 4 -13.39 -1.75 6.37
CA ASN A 4 -12.52 -1.31 7.45
C ASN A 4 -12.24 0.18 7.63
N LEU A 5 -13.26 0.88 8.14
CA LEU A 5 -13.11 1.64 9.39
C LEU A 5 -13.56 0.73 10.53
N LYS A 6 -12.61 0.16 11.30
CA LYS A 6 -12.91 -0.53 12.56
C LYS A 6 -12.44 0.35 13.71
N TYR A 7 -13.29 1.27 14.15
CA TYR A 7 -13.19 1.86 15.49
C TYR A 7 -14.10 1.06 16.41
N ALA A 8 -13.50 0.33 17.35
CA ALA A 8 -14.22 -0.21 18.49
C ALA A 8 -14.72 0.98 19.32
N ASN A 9 -16.04 1.11 19.39
CA ASN A 9 -16.73 2.11 20.20
C ASN A 9 -16.46 1.80 21.68
N THR A 10 -15.60 2.58 22.35
CA THR A 10 -15.46 2.52 23.80
C THR A 10 -16.61 3.30 24.44
N GLY A 11 -17.77 2.65 24.49
CA GLY A 11 -18.96 3.11 25.21
C GLY A 11 -19.39 2.04 26.22
N THR A 12 -19.34 2.40 27.49
CA THR A 12 -19.71 1.57 28.65
C THR A 12 -21.14 1.03 28.59
N ASN A 13 -21.29 -0.23 29.05
CA ASN A 13 -22.53 -0.89 29.47
C ASN A 13 -23.62 -1.19 28.43
N SER A 14 -23.54 -2.38 27.82
CA SER A 14 -24.69 -3.29 27.73
C SER A 14 -24.21 -4.70 27.39
N GLN A 15 -24.47 -5.65 28.29
CA GLN A 15 -24.29 -7.08 28.06
C GLN A 15 -25.14 -7.52 26.86
N VAL A 16 -24.51 -8.02 25.80
CA VAL A 16 -25.17 -8.87 24.81
C VAL A 16 -24.56 -10.25 24.96
N SER A 17 -25.41 -11.21 25.32
CA SER A 17 -25.08 -12.56 25.76
C SER A 17 -24.45 -13.43 24.66
N LEU A 18 -23.41 -14.15 25.04
CA LEU A 18 -22.56 -15.07 24.27
C LEU A 18 -23.23 -16.39 23.81
N LEU A 19 -24.54 -16.44 23.52
CA LEU A 19 -25.27 -17.72 23.38
C LEU A 19 -25.99 -18.00 22.04
N GLU A 20 -25.79 -17.20 20.98
CA GLU A 20 -26.44 -17.47 19.68
C GLU A 20 -25.47 -17.63 18.49
N LEU A 21 -24.28 -18.20 18.70
CA LEU A 21 -23.31 -18.47 17.61
C LEU A 21 -22.82 -19.92 17.56
N SER A 22 -23.63 -20.89 18.01
CA SER A 22 -23.22 -22.31 18.05
C SER A 22 -23.69 -23.16 16.87
N SER A 23 -24.00 -22.60 15.70
CA SER A 23 -24.44 -23.42 14.55
C SER A 23 -24.09 -22.84 13.18
N VAL A 24 -22.84 -22.45 12.95
CA VAL A 24 -22.32 -22.28 11.58
C VAL A 24 -20.97 -22.98 11.47
N ASP A 25 -20.93 -23.88 10.50
CA ASP A 25 -19.93 -24.91 10.24
C ASP A 25 -18.54 -24.35 9.85
N HIS A 26 -17.51 -25.14 10.11
CA HIS A 26 -16.09 -24.81 10.01
C HIS A 26 -15.62 -24.36 8.60
N THR A 27 -15.46 -23.05 8.36
CA THR A 27 -14.60 -22.53 7.28
C THR A 27 -13.93 -21.20 7.67
N CYS A 28 -12.60 -21.24 7.77
CA CYS A 28 -11.63 -20.12 7.80
C CYS A 28 -12.12 -18.75 8.35
N PHE A 29 -12.10 -18.59 9.67
CA PHE A 29 -12.13 -17.25 10.27
C PHE A 29 -10.73 -16.63 10.14
N TYR A 30 -10.59 -15.55 9.35
CA TYR A 30 -9.46 -14.64 9.46
C TYR A 30 -9.51 -14.00 10.86
N ILE A 31 -8.69 -14.53 11.79
CA ILE A 31 -8.44 -13.87 13.07
C ILE A 31 -7.47 -12.73 12.75
N GLU A 32 -7.98 -11.49 12.81
CA GLU A 32 -7.17 -10.28 12.67
C GLU A 32 -6.13 -10.25 13.80
N GLN A 33 -4.88 -10.56 13.48
CA GLN A 33 -3.76 -10.40 14.41
C GLN A 33 -3.46 -8.90 14.54
N VAL A 34 -4.11 -8.25 15.50
CA VAL A 34 -3.80 -6.87 15.86
C VAL A 34 -2.40 -6.84 16.47
N LEU A 35 -1.46 -6.15 15.81
CA LEU A 35 -0.13 -5.93 16.36
C LEU A 35 -0.24 -5.17 17.68
N SER A 36 0.54 -5.60 18.69
CA SER A 36 0.55 -4.92 19.99
C SER A 36 1.17 -3.52 19.87
N GLY A 37 0.66 -2.55 20.64
CA GLY A 37 1.22 -1.19 20.70
C GLY A 37 0.32 -0.07 20.16
N GLY A 38 -0.80 -0.39 19.50
CA GLY A 38 -1.74 0.59 18.95
C GLY A 38 -1.29 1.23 17.63
N HIS A 39 -2.09 2.15 17.10
CA HIS A 39 -1.76 2.86 15.86
C HIS A 39 -0.89 4.10 16.14
N GLY A 40 0.07 4.33 15.26
CA GLY A 40 0.98 5.48 15.34
C GLY A 40 1.09 6.22 14.01
N LEU A 41 1.14 7.54 14.09
CA LEU A 41 1.40 8.41 12.96
C LEU A 41 2.90 8.78 12.88
N MET A 42 3.51 8.54 11.72
CA MET A 42 4.87 8.96 11.42
C MET A 42 4.89 10.49 11.22
N VAL A 43 5.36 11.24 12.22
CA VAL A 43 5.30 12.72 12.25
C VAL A 43 6.04 13.35 11.06
N GLN A 44 7.14 12.73 10.64
CA GLN A 44 7.95 13.17 9.50
C GLN A 44 7.53 12.52 8.16
N GLY A 45 6.41 11.80 8.16
CA GLY A 45 5.98 10.96 7.03
C GLY A 45 6.87 9.72 6.84
N TYR A 46 6.55 8.92 5.82
CA TYR A 46 7.29 7.70 5.48
C TYR A 46 8.55 7.97 4.61
N TYR A 47 8.69 9.16 4.04
CA TYR A 47 9.79 9.47 3.11
C TYR A 47 11.20 9.30 3.72
N PRO A 48 11.47 9.70 4.98
CA PRO A 48 12.79 9.46 5.59
C PRO A 48 13.17 7.97 5.63
N LEU A 49 12.20 7.08 5.88
CA LEU A 49 12.43 5.63 5.86
C LEU A 49 12.82 5.16 4.46
N VAL A 50 12.07 5.59 3.43
CA VAL A 50 12.38 5.25 2.04
C VAL A 50 13.77 5.76 1.64
N LYS A 51 14.11 7.00 2.02
CA LYS A 51 15.42 7.59 1.74
C LYS A 51 16.57 6.83 2.41
N ALA A 52 16.37 6.37 3.63
CA ALA A 52 17.36 5.57 4.34
C ALA A 52 17.56 4.20 3.69
N MET A 53 16.47 3.52 3.31
CA MET A 53 16.56 2.23 2.60
C MET A 53 17.16 2.37 1.19
N ALA A 54 16.98 3.52 0.54
CA ALA A 54 17.53 3.81 -0.79
C ALA A 54 19.03 4.14 -0.77
N LYS A 55 19.63 4.32 0.41
CA LYS A 55 21.04 4.68 0.55
C LYS A 55 21.92 3.55 0.00
N ASP A 56 22.92 3.92 -0.81
CA ASP A 56 23.91 2.99 -1.38
C ASP A 56 23.33 1.93 -2.35
N ILE A 57 22.11 2.14 -2.87
CA ILE A 57 21.48 1.33 -3.91
C ILE A 57 21.57 2.06 -5.26
N ASP A 58 21.91 1.35 -6.34
CA ASP A 58 21.84 1.89 -7.71
C ASP A 58 20.38 1.99 -8.18
N ILE A 59 19.76 3.16 -7.98
CA ILE A 59 18.37 3.44 -8.33
C ILE A 59 18.31 4.27 -9.61
N ARG A 60 17.71 3.70 -10.66
CA ARG A 60 17.48 4.36 -11.95
C ARG A 60 16.06 4.91 -12.06
N LEU A 61 15.89 6.20 -11.73
CA LEU A 61 14.61 6.90 -11.93
C LEU A 61 14.33 7.15 -13.41
N ASN A 62 13.06 7.36 -13.78
CA ASN A 62 12.62 7.60 -15.16
C ASN A 62 12.93 6.43 -16.14
N HIS A 63 13.04 5.19 -15.64
CA HIS A 63 13.24 3.99 -16.45
C HIS A 63 12.00 3.09 -16.40
N ARG A 64 10.94 3.48 -17.13
CA ARG A 64 9.70 2.71 -17.17
C ARG A 64 9.92 1.39 -17.91
N VAL A 65 9.80 0.26 -17.21
CA VAL A 65 9.88 -1.07 -17.81
C VAL A 65 8.67 -1.31 -18.71
N LYS A 66 8.90 -1.80 -19.93
CA LYS A 66 7.84 -2.20 -20.87
C LYS A 66 7.80 -3.70 -21.15
N ARG A 67 8.94 -4.37 -21.02
CA ARG A 67 9.02 -5.81 -21.31
C ARG A 67 10.05 -6.50 -20.42
N ILE A 68 9.72 -7.71 -19.99
CA ILE A 68 10.59 -8.64 -19.26
C ILE A 68 10.63 -9.95 -20.05
N ALA A 69 11.78 -10.24 -20.66
CA ALA A 69 12.01 -11.48 -21.39
C ALA A 69 12.86 -12.45 -20.54
N ASN A 70 12.26 -13.56 -20.12
CA ASN A 70 12.90 -14.63 -19.36
C ASN A 70 13.51 -15.67 -20.31
N GLY A 71 14.83 -15.64 -20.45
CA GLY A 71 15.61 -16.66 -21.14
C GLY A 71 15.99 -17.82 -20.23
N TYR A 72 16.84 -18.73 -20.74
CA TYR A 72 17.25 -19.92 -20.00
C TYR A 72 18.00 -19.60 -18.70
N ASN A 73 18.98 -18.67 -18.75
CA ASN A 73 19.83 -18.32 -17.60
C ASN A 73 19.85 -16.82 -17.25
N LYS A 74 19.23 -15.99 -18.07
CA LYS A 74 19.24 -14.53 -17.94
C LYS A 74 17.86 -13.96 -18.22
N VAL A 75 17.60 -12.81 -17.64
CA VAL A 75 16.41 -11.99 -17.90
C VAL A 75 16.86 -10.72 -18.60
N MET A 76 16.16 -10.35 -19.66
CA MET A 76 16.31 -9.06 -20.33
C MET A 76 15.13 -8.16 -19.97
N VAL A 77 15.42 -6.97 -19.47
CA VAL A 77 14.43 -5.94 -19.14
C VAL A 77 14.55 -4.80 -20.14
N THR A 78 13.50 -4.56 -20.91
CA THR A 78 13.44 -3.46 -21.90
C THR A 78 12.70 -2.27 -21.30
N ILE A 79 13.32 -1.10 -21.39
CA ILE A 79 12.75 0.18 -20.96
C ILE A 79 11.99 0.84 -22.11
N GLU A 80 11.08 1.75 -21.80
CA GLU A 80 10.27 2.51 -22.76
C GLU A 80 11.09 3.24 -23.83
N ASP A 81 12.29 3.70 -23.51
CA ASP A 81 13.21 4.35 -24.47
C ASP A 81 13.95 3.36 -25.39
N GLY A 82 13.72 2.05 -25.24
CA GLY A 82 14.35 0.98 -26.00
C GLY A 82 15.64 0.45 -25.42
N SER A 83 16.16 1.05 -24.33
CA SER A 83 17.35 0.53 -23.63
C SER A 83 17.05 -0.81 -22.95
N ASN A 84 18.10 -1.62 -22.75
CA ASN A 84 17.99 -2.96 -22.18
C ASN A 84 18.94 -3.17 -21.01
N PHE A 85 18.45 -3.85 -19.99
CA PHE A 85 19.24 -4.38 -18.89
C PHE A 85 19.22 -5.91 -18.94
N VAL A 86 20.36 -6.54 -18.66
CA VAL A 86 20.47 -8.00 -18.60
C VAL A 86 20.92 -8.39 -17.21
N ALA A 87 20.19 -9.32 -16.58
CA ALA A 87 20.47 -9.79 -15.23
C ALA A 87 20.27 -11.31 -15.12
N ASP A 88 20.76 -11.91 -14.04
CA ASP A 88 20.55 -13.32 -13.73
C ASP A 88 19.13 -13.66 -13.30
N ALA A 89 18.45 -12.68 -12.68
CA ALA A 89 17.08 -12.74 -12.21
C ALA A 89 16.49 -11.33 -12.13
N VAL A 90 15.17 -11.24 -12.02
CA VAL A 90 14.44 -9.99 -11.77
C VAL A 90 13.45 -10.17 -10.62
N ILE A 91 13.35 -9.16 -9.76
CA ILE A 91 12.31 -9.08 -8.73
C ILE A 91 11.32 -7.99 -9.18
N VAL A 92 10.07 -8.39 -9.39
CA VAL A 92 8.97 -7.53 -9.81
C VAL A 92 8.22 -7.07 -8.56
N THR A 93 8.26 -5.77 -8.29
CA THR A 93 7.57 -5.13 -7.16
C THR A 93 6.60 -4.04 -7.60
N VAL A 94 6.19 -4.04 -8.87
CA VAL A 94 5.21 -3.08 -9.37
C VAL A 94 3.85 -3.31 -8.71
N PRO A 95 3.04 -2.27 -8.50
CA PRO A 95 1.72 -2.42 -7.89
C PRO A 95 0.82 -3.39 -8.66
N ILE A 96 -0.08 -4.05 -7.94
CA ILE A 96 -1.01 -5.01 -8.54
C ILE A 96 -1.87 -4.37 -9.64
N GLY A 97 -2.23 -3.09 -9.51
CA GLY A 97 -2.94 -2.33 -10.55
C GLY A 97 -2.18 -2.31 -11.88
N VAL A 98 -0.86 -2.14 -11.85
CA VAL A 98 0.03 -2.18 -13.03
C VAL A 98 0.07 -3.57 -13.68
N LEU A 99 0.13 -4.63 -12.86
CA LEU A 99 0.09 -6.01 -13.36
C LEU A 99 -1.26 -6.33 -14.02
N LYS A 100 -2.38 -5.91 -13.41
CA LYS A 100 -3.73 -6.11 -13.95
C LYS A 100 -3.97 -5.35 -15.25
N ALA A 101 -3.39 -4.15 -15.38
CA ALA A 101 -3.46 -3.36 -16.60
C ALA A 101 -2.57 -3.89 -17.73
N ASN A 102 -1.76 -4.93 -17.49
CA ASN A 102 -0.89 -5.56 -18.47
C ASN A 102 0.05 -4.55 -19.18
N LEU A 103 0.58 -3.59 -18.41
CA LEU A 103 1.46 -2.54 -18.94
C LEU A 103 2.91 -3.02 -19.17
N ILE A 104 3.27 -4.19 -18.66
CA ILE A 104 4.56 -4.84 -18.84
C ILE A 104 4.33 -6.15 -19.58
N ALA A 105 4.93 -6.29 -20.76
CA ALA A 105 4.90 -7.54 -21.51
C ALA A 105 5.86 -8.56 -20.90
N PHE A 106 5.38 -9.77 -20.63
CA PHE A 106 6.21 -10.89 -20.18
C PHE A 106 6.43 -11.87 -21.34
N GLU A 107 7.68 -12.25 -21.59
CA GLU A 107 8.07 -13.17 -22.66
C GLU A 107 8.94 -14.31 -22.10
N PRO A 108 8.51 -15.59 -22.15
CA PRO A 108 7.17 -16.03 -22.53
C PRO A 108 6.09 -15.45 -21.62
N LYS A 109 4.84 -15.44 -22.11
CA LYS A 109 3.67 -15.00 -21.34
C LYS A 109 3.65 -15.73 -19.99
N LEU A 110 3.31 -15.00 -18.92
CA LEU A 110 3.13 -15.60 -17.60
C LEU A 110 2.13 -16.77 -17.68
N PRO A 111 2.35 -17.85 -16.93
CA PRO A 111 1.47 -19.01 -16.97
C PRO A 111 0.07 -18.65 -16.45
N GLU A 112 -0.94 -19.38 -16.92
CA GLU A 112 -2.35 -19.03 -16.67
C GLU A 112 -2.69 -18.97 -15.18
N TRP A 113 -2.09 -19.84 -14.36
CA TRP A 113 -2.29 -19.82 -12.90
C TRP A 113 -1.80 -18.51 -12.24
N LYS A 114 -0.78 -17.87 -12.79
CA LYS A 114 -0.25 -16.59 -12.30
C LYS A 114 -1.16 -15.44 -12.72
N LEU A 115 -1.62 -15.47 -13.97
CA LEU A 115 -2.53 -14.46 -14.51
C LEU A 115 -3.89 -14.48 -13.82
N ALA A 116 -4.43 -15.68 -13.56
CA ALA A 116 -5.63 -15.85 -12.75
C ALA A 116 -5.47 -15.23 -11.36
N ALA A 117 -4.38 -15.52 -10.66
CA ALA A 117 -4.13 -14.96 -9.33
C ALA A 117 -4.00 -13.42 -9.32
N ILE A 118 -3.38 -12.83 -10.35
CA ILE A 118 -3.34 -11.38 -10.55
C ILE A 118 -4.74 -10.82 -10.81
N SER A 119 -5.57 -11.54 -11.56
CA SER A 119 -6.95 -11.15 -11.88
C SER A 119 -7.89 -11.24 -10.67
N ASP A 120 -7.70 -12.24 -9.82
CA ASP A 120 -8.57 -12.53 -8.67
C ASP A 120 -8.33 -11.60 -7.47
N LEU A 121 -7.21 -10.87 -7.44
CA LEU A 121 -6.97 -9.88 -6.39
C LEU A 121 -7.64 -8.53 -6.73
N GLY A 122 -8.40 -7.99 -5.78
CA GLY A 122 -9.01 -6.66 -5.91
C GLY A 122 -7.97 -5.55 -5.76
N VAL A 123 -8.24 -4.38 -6.33
CA VAL A 123 -7.43 -3.17 -6.13
C VAL A 123 -8.33 -2.04 -5.68
N GLY A 124 -8.10 -1.58 -4.45
CA GLY A 124 -8.85 -0.49 -3.86
C GLY A 124 -8.55 0.84 -4.53
N ASN A 125 -9.42 1.81 -4.27
CA ASN A 125 -9.14 3.21 -4.55
C ASN A 125 -9.53 4.07 -3.35
N GLU A 126 -8.55 4.80 -2.83
CA GLU A 126 -8.71 5.75 -1.74
C GLU A 126 -7.79 6.94 -2.01
N ASN A 127 -8.33 8.15 -1.87
CA ASN A 127 -7.61 9.39 -2.10
C ASN A 127 -7.65 10.29 -0.87
N LYS A 128 -6.69 11.22 -0.79
CA LYS A 128 -6.53 12.15 0.34
C LYS A 128 -6.60 13.58 -0.15
N ILE A 129 -7.29 14.41 0.62
CA ILE A 129 -7.34 15.86 0.41
C ILE A 129 -6.77 16.51 1.67
N ALA A 130 -5.52 16.97 1.58
CA ALA A 130 -4.87 17.68 2.68
C ALA A 130 -5.14 19.17 2.56
N LEU A 131 -5.63 19.78 3.63
CA LEU A 131 -6.01 21.19 3.72
C LEU A 131 -5.18 21.88 4.81
N LEU A 132 -4.34 22.84 4.42
CA LEU A 132 -3.57 23.68 5.33
C LEU A 132 -4.33 24.97 5.61
N PHE A 133 -4.46 25.35 6.88
CA PHE A 133 -5.16 26.57 7.31
C PHE A 133 -4.22 27.54 8.03
N ASP A 134 -4.60 28.83 8.10
CA ASP A 134 -3.86 29.81 8.89
C ASP A 134 -4.03 29.60 10.40
N LYS A 135 -5.20 29.11 10.82
CA LYS A 135 -5.60 28.93 12.22
C LYS A 135 -6.39 27.65 12.40
N VAL A 136 -6.21 27.02 13.56
CA VAL A 136 -7.01 25.87 13.99
C VAL A 136 -8.36 26.39 14.48
N PHE A 137 -9.45 25.85 13.90
CA PHE A 137 -10.84 26.14 14.29
C PHE A 137 -11.61 24.88 14.72
N TRP A 138 -10.93 23.75 14.85
CA TRP A 138 -11.49 22.45 15.25
C TRP A 138 -10.93 22.02 16.61
N PRO A 139 -11.60 21.10 17.34
CA PRO A 139 -11.10 20.60 18.63
C PRO A 139 -9.81 19.79 18.46
N ASN A 140 -9.00 19.73 19.53
CA ASN A 140 -7.72 19.00 19.53
C ASN A 140 -7.91 17.47 19.70
N VAL A 141 -8.54 16.84 18.73
CA VAL A 141 -8.80 15.40 18.63
C VAL A 141 -8.05 14.78 17.47
N GLU A 142 -7.86 13.47 17.45
CA GLU A 142 -7.15 12.72 16.40
C GLU A 142 -7.94 12.72 15.09
N LEU A 143 -9.26 12.57 15.18
CA LEU A 143 -10.16 12.38 14.05
C LEU A 143 -11.44 13.18 14.20
N LEU A 144 -11.96 13.65 13.07
CA LEU A 144 -13.26 14.32 12.99
C LEU A 144 -14.15 13.54 12.01
N GLY A 145 -15.17 12.86 12.53
CA GLY A 145 -16.09 12.07 11.71
C GLY A 145 -17.25 12.90 11.14
N ILE A 146 -17.63 12.62 9.90
CA ILE A 146 -18.83 13.14 9.24
C ILE A 146 -19.86 12.01 9.20
N ALA A 147 -20.91 12.13 10.01
CA ALA A 147 -22.09 11.28 9.90
C ALA A 147 -23.01 11.83 8.81
N ALA A 148 -23.34 11.01 7.81
CA ALA A 148 -24.23 11.39 6.73
C ALA A 148 -25.29 10.29 6.46
N PRO A 149 -26.46 10.65 5.91
CA PRO A 149 -27.51 9.67 5.61
C PRO A 149 -27.12 8.61 4.58
N THR A 150 -26.08 8.87 3.79
CA THR A 150 -25.57 7.94 2.78
C THR A 150 -24.09 7.65 3.02
N SER A 151 -23.65 6.44 2.70
CA SER A 151 -22.24 6.04 2.76
C SER A 151 -21.34 6.83 1.82
N TYR A 152 -21.92 7.50 0.81
CA TYR A 152 -21.19 8.36 -0.13
C TYR A 152 -20.69 9.65 0.52
N ALA A 153 -21.47 10.22 1.43
CA ALA A 153 -21.16 11.48 2.11
C ALA A 153 -20.58 11.25 3.52
N CYS A 154 -20.52 10.00 3.97
CA CYS A 154 -19.81 9.63 5.19
C CYS A 154 -18.30 9.69 4.95
N GLY A 155 -17.57 10.22 5.92
CA GLY A 155 -16.13 10.40 5.80
C GLY A 155 -15.53 10.85 7.10
N TYR A 156 -14.22 11.05 7.12
CA TYR A 156 -13.55 11.57 8.29
C TYR A 156 -12.32 12.37 7.90
N PHE A 157 -11.91 13.26 8.81
CA PHE A 157 -10.65 13.97 8.73
C PHE A 157 -9.66 13.38 9.73
N LEU A 158 -8.44 13.18 9.28
CA LEU A 158 -7.28 13.03 10.14
C LEU A 158 -6.73 14.41 10.52
N ASN A 159 -6.60 14.66 11.82
CA ASN A 159 -6.05 15.90 12.34
C ASN A 159 -4.53 15.80 12.52
N LEU A 160 -3.76 16.32 11.55
CA LEU A 160 -2.30 16.33 11.65
C LEU A 160 -1.77 17.37 12.63
N HIS A 161 -2.58 18.36 13.04
CA HIS A 161 -2.16 19.35 14.04
C HIS A 161 -1.82 18.69 15.37
N LYS A 162 -2.58 17.68 15.80
CA LYS A 162 -2.35 17.00 17.07
C LYS A 162 -0.98 16.32 17.14
N ALA A 163 -0.54 15.72 16.03
CA ALA A 163 0.72 14.99 15.95
C ALA A 163 1.93 15.84 15.53
N THR A 164 1.70 16.90 14.73
CA THR A 164 2.78 17.65 14.07
C THR A 164 2.84 19.13 14.46
N GLY A 165 1.81 19.66 15.13
CA GLY A 165 1.64 21.09 15.40
C GLY A 165 1.24 21.93 14.19
N ASN A 166 1.19 21.35 12.98
CA ASN A 166 0.79 22.08 11.77
C ASN A 166 -0.73 22.09 11.59
N PRO A 167 -1.38 23.22 11.29
CA PRO A 167 -2.84 23.35 11.14
C PRO A 167 -3.35 22.69 9.85
N VAL A 168 -3.24 21.35 9.77
CA VAL A 168 -3.60 20.55 8.60
C VAL A 168 -4.67 19.51 8.96
N LEU A 169 -5.75 19.50 8.20
CA LEU A 169 -6.74 18.42 8.17
C LEU A 169 -6.60 17.63 6.88
N VAL A 170 -6.66 16.31 6.97
CA VAL A 170 -6.64 15.43 5.80
C VAL A 170 -7.95 14.69 5.70
N TYR A 171 -8.75 14.99 4.68
CA TYR A 171 -9.96 14.24 4.39
C TYR A 171 -9.62 12.93 3.67
N MET A 172 -10.21 11.83 4.14
CA MET A 172 -9.99 10.49 3.62
C MET A 172 -11.16 10.11 2.70
N ALA A 173 -10.93 10.19 1.39
CA ALA A 173 -11.94 9.92 0.36
C ALA A 173 -11.88 8.45 -0.06
N ALA A 174 -12.88 7.66 0.33
CA ALA A 174 -12.94 6.23 0.08
C ALA A 174 -14.20 5.82 -0.69
N GLY A 175 -14.26 4.55 -1.11
CA GLY A 175 -15.43 3.96 -1.75
C GLY A 175 -15.79 4.64 -3.07
N ARG A 176 -17.08 4.78 -3.37
CA ARG A 176 -17.55 5.38 -4.64
C ARG A 176 -17.07 6.82 -4.82
N PHE A 177 -16.99 7.59 -3.72
CA PHE A 177 -16.54 8.97 -3.79
C PHE A 177 -15.09 9.08 -4.25
N ALA A 178 -14.20 8.13 -3.90
CA ALA A 178 -12.82 8.12 -4.36
C ALA A 178 -12.71 8.13 -5.90
N TYR A 179 -13.55 7.36 -6.59
CA TYR A 179 -13.57 7.30 -8.06
C TYR A 179 -14.15 8.55 -8.71
N ASP A 180 -15.14 9.18 -8.09
CA ASP A 180 -15.70 10.43 -8.61
C ASP A 180 -14.76 11.60 -8.36
N LEU A 181 -14.05 11.60 -7.23
CA LEU A 181 -13.05 12.60 -6.88
C LEU A 181 -11.96 12.73 -7.96
N GLU A 182 -11.54 11.62 -8.56
CA GLU A 182 -10.50 11.65 -9.60
C GLU A 182 -10.91 12.43 -10.85
N LYS A 183 -12.21 12.57 -11.09
CA LYS A 183 -12.78 13.33 -12.22
C LYS A 183 -12.90 14.83 -11.93
N LEU A 184 -12.71 15.23 -10.67
CA LEU A 184 -12.79 16.64 -10.26
C LEU A 184 -11.43 17.33 -10.40
N SER A 185 -11.47 18.65 -10.59
CA SER A 185 -10.28 19.49 -10.38
C SER A 185 -9.92 19.53 -8.89
N ASP A 186 -8.66 19.85 -8.57
CA ASP A 186 -8.21 19.96 -7.18
C ASP A 186 -9.02 21.01 -6.39
N GLU A 187 -9.37 22.12 -7.05
CA GLU A 187 -10.20 23.18 -6.47
C GLU A 187 -11.60 22.66 -6.14
N ALA A 188 -12.26 21.98 -7.08
CA ALA A 188 -13.61 21.44 -6.85
C ALA A 188 -13.62 20.36 -5.74
N ALA A 189 -12.56 19.54 -5.68
CA ALA A 189 -12.36 18.57 -4.61
C ALA A 189 -12.19 19.26 -3.24
N ALA A 190 -11.34 20.28 -3.16
CA ALA A 190 -11.12 21.05 -1.93
C ALA A 190 -12.39 21.78 -1.49
N ASP A 191 -13.11 22.41 -2.41
CA ASP A 191 -14.37 23.10 -2.14
C ASP A 191 -15.47 22.16 -1.64
N PHE A 192 -15.57 20.95 -2.21
CA PHE A 192 -16.51 19.94 -1.75
C PHE A 192 -16.24 19.54 -0.29
N VAL A 193 -14.98 19.32 0.07
CA VAL A 193 -14.59 18.98 1.44
C VAL A 193 -14.80 20.18 2.38
N MET A 194 -14.49 21.39 1.92
CA MET A 194 -14.73 22.63 2.67
C MET A 194 -16.22 22.85 2.96
N LEU A 195 -17.12 22.44 2.05
CA LEU A 195 -18.56 22.46 2.32
C LEU A 195 -18.93 21.55 3.50
N GLN A 196 -18.30 20.37 3.62
CA GLN A 196 -18.52 19.49 4.78
C GLN A 196 -17.93 20.10 6.06
N LEU A 197 -16.72 20.66 5.98
CA LEU A 197 -16.11 21.34 7.13
C LEU A 197 -16.96 22.51 7.64
N LYS A 198 -17.53 23.33 6.74
CA LYS A 198 -18.39 24.45 7.12
C LYS A 198 -19.70 24.01 7.78
N ARG A 199 -20.19 22.80 7.50
CA ARG A 199 -21.34 22.23 8.21
C ARG A 199 -20.99 21.83 9.65
N MET A 200 -19.75 21.39 9.88
CA MET A 200 -19.25 21.04 11.21
C MET A 200 -18.82 22.27 12.01
N PHE A 201 -18.19 23.23 11.32
CA PHE A 201 -17.60 24.45 11.88
C PHE A 201 -18.00 25.63 11.00
N PRO A 202 -19.11 26.34 11.31
CA PRO A 202 -19.61 27.46 10.50
C PRO A 202 -18.57 28.56 10.22
N ASP A 203 -17.63 28.76 11.15
CA ASP A 203 -16.56 29.76 11.06
C ASP A 203 -15.29 29.24 10.35
N ALA A 204 -15.34 28.04 9.74
CA ALA A 204 -14.21 27.49 9.01
C ALA A 204 -13.73 28.43 7.88
N THR A 205 -12.46 28.82 7.98
CA THR A 205 -11.80 29.66 6.98
C THR A 205 -11.38 28.84 5.76
N LYS A 206 -11.13 29.50 4.62
CA LYS A 206 -10.59 28.82 3.44
C LYS A 206 -9.17 28.30 3.73
N PRO A 207 -8.78 27.15 3.16
CA PRO A 207 -7.40 26.67 3.28
C PRO A 207 -6.45 27.62 2.53
N VAL A 208 -5.27 27.83 3.09
CA VAL A 208 -4.14 28.55 2.47
C VAL A 208 -3.56 27.74 1.32
N LYS A 209 -3.55 26.42 1.47
CA LYS A 209 -3.05 25.46 0.48
C LYS A 209 -3.80 24.15 0.60
N TYR A 210 -3.97 23.47 -0.51
CA TYR A 210 -4.51 22.12 -0.55
C TYR A 210 -3.69 21.21 -1.48
N LEU A 211 -3.78 19.90 -1.24
CA LEU A 211 -3.21 18.85 -2.08
C LEU A 211 -4.24 17.73 -2.21
N VAL A 212 -4.41 17.20 -3.42
CA VAL A 212 -5.36 16.12 -3.74
C VAL A 212 -4.60 14.97 -4.39
N SER A 213 -4.67 13.78 -3.81
CA SER A 213 -4.11 12.57 -4.44
C SER A 213 -5.05 11.96 -5.48
N ARG A 214 -4.48 11.24 -6.44
CA ARG A 214 -5.22 10.46 -7.45
C ARG A 214 -4.52 9.13 -7.72
N TRP A 215 -4.67 8.19 -6.79
CA TRP A 215 -3.99 6.90 -6.87
C TRP A 215 -4.56 5.99 -7.96
N GLY A 216 -5.85 6.05 -8.24
CA GLY A 216 -6.50 5.23 -9.27
C GLY A 216 -6.09 5.59 -10.71
N SER A 217 -5.77 6.86 -10.96
CA SER A 217 -5.33 7.36 -12.28
C SER A 217 -3.83 7.61 -12.37
N ASP A 218 -3.08 7.43 -11.28
CA ASP A 218 -1.61 7.41 -11.31
C ASP A 218 -1.15 6.23 -12.18
N PRO A 219 -0.42 6.48 -13.29
CA PRO A 219 -0.02 5.44 -14.24
C PRO A 219 0.97 4.42 -13.66
N ASP A 220 1.60 4.73 -12.52
CA ASP A 220 2.56 3.87 -11.84
C ASP A 220 1.97 3.11 -10.65
N SER A 221 0.71 3.40 -10.29
CA SER A 221 0.00 2.73 -9.19
C SER A 221 -1.28 2.03 -9.65
N LEU A 222 -2.14 2.75 -10.39
CA LEU A 222 -3.46 2.29 -10.86
C LEU A 222 -4.35 1.74 -9.73
N GLY A 223 -4.36 2.43 -8.60
CA GLY A 223 -5.06 2.07 -7.38
C GLY A 223 -4.23 2.35 -6.12
N CYS A 224 -4.79 2.07 -4.95
CA CYS A 224 -4.10 2.28 -3.67
C CYS A 224 -3.42 0.99 -3.17
N TYR A 225 -4.21 -0.02 -2.80
CA TYR A 225 -3.74 -1.26 -2.22
C TYR A 225 -4.69 -2.42 -2.55
N SER A 226 -4.16 -3.63 -2.49
CA SER A 226 -4.89 -4.86 -2.74
C SER A 226 -5.95 -5.17 -1.67
N TYR A 227 -6.97 -5.95 -2.07
CA TYR A 227 -7.94 -6.55 -1.16
C TYR A 227 -8.48 -7.87 -1.72
N ASP A 228 -8.94 -8.75 -0.83
CA ASP A 228 -9.56 -10.03 -1.21
C ASP A 228 -10.95 -9.84 -1.84
N LEU A 229 -11.17 -10.40 -3.03
CA LEU A 229 -12.50 -10.52 -3.60
C LEU A 229 -13.26 -11.67 -2.94
N VAL A 230 -14.59 -11.56 -2.93
CA VAL A 230 -15.45 -12.63 -2.42
C VAL A 230 -15.30 -13.87 -3.30
N GLY A 231 -15.01 -15.00 -2.69
CA GLY A 231 -14.86 -16.28 -3.39
C GLY A 231 -13.46 -16.53 -3.94
N ASN A 232 -12.45 -15.77 -3.52
CA ASN A 232 -11.08 -16.00 -3.93
C ASN A 232 -10.60 -17.42 -3.58
N PRO A 233 -9.81 -18.07 -4.47
CA PRO A 233 -9.17 -19.34 -4.16
C PRO A 233 -8.25 -19.24 -2.94
N ALA A 234 -8.22 -20.28 -2.11
CA ALA A 234 -7.38 -20.30 -0.91
C ALA A 234 -5.87 -20.22 -1.20
N ASP A 235 -5.44 -20.61 -2.40
CA ASP A 235 -4.04 -20.64 -2.84
C ASP A 235 -3.61 -19.39 -3.64
N ILE A 236 -4.43 -18.33 -3.66
CA ILE A 236 -4.15 -17.12 -4.44
C ILE A 236 -2.79 -16.51 -4.10
N TYR A 237 -2.44 -16.42 -2.82
CA TYR A 237 -1.16 -15.83 -2.39
C TYR A 237 0.04 -16.72 -2.70
N ASP A 238 -0.14 -18.05 -2.66
CA ASP A 238 0.88 -19.00 -3.11
C ASP A 238 1.18 -18.81 -4.58
N LYS A 239 0.14 -18.64 -5.39
CA LYS A 239 0.27 -18.29 -6.81
C LYS A 239 0.88 -16.91 -6.98
N LEU A 240 0.49 -15.88 -6.24
CA LEU A 240 1.05 -14.54 -6.41
C LEU A 240 2.55 -14.48 -6.09
N ARG A 241 3.00 -15.17 -5.03
CA ARG A 241 4.42 -15.17 -4.62
C ARG A 241 5.32 -16.13 -5.41
N ALA A 242 4.75 -17.18 -6.03
CA ALA A 242 5.55 -18.21 -6.70
C ALA A 242 6.39 -17.61 -7.86
N PRO A 243 7.68 -17.95 -7.98
CA PRO A 243 8.50 -17.46 -9.09
C PRO A 243 8.07 -18.09 -10.43
N VAL A 244 8.42 -17.42 -11.54
CA VAL A 244 8.25 -17.93 -12.91
C VAL A 244 9.61 -17.90 -13.60
N GLY A 245 10.31 -19.04 -13.61
CA GLY A 245 11.71 -19.09 -14.04
C GLY A 245 12.57 -18.17 -13.18
N ASN A 246 13.27 -17.22 -13.81
CA ASN A 246 14.13 -16.25 -13.12
C ASN A 246 13.39 -14.95 -12.72
N ILE A 247 12.05 -14.96 -12.71
CA ILE A 247 11.20 -13.82 -12.32
C ILE A 247 10.59 -14.09 -10.94
N TYR A 248 10.87 -13.22 -9.98
CA TYR A 248 10.36 -13.26 -8.60
C TYR A 248 9.40 -12.09 -8.37
N PHE A 249 8.51 -12.23 -7.38
CA PHE A 249 7.48 -11.22 -7.10
C PHE A 249 7.54 -10.80 -5.63
N GLY A 250 7.53 -9.49 -5.40
CA GLY A 250 7.47 -8.86 -4.09
C GLY A 250 6.45 -7.72 -4.07
N GLY A 251 6.28 -7.07 -2.92
CA GLY A 251 5.32 -5.97 -2.73
C GLY A 251 4.11 -6.35 -1.90
N GLU A 252 3.26 -5.36 -1.58
CA GLU A 252 2.16 -5.56 -0.61
C GLU A 252 1.17 -6.66 -1.04
N ALA A 253 0.88 -6.73 -2.35
CA ALA A 253 -0.12 -7.64 -2.90
C ALA A 253 0.26 -9.13 -2.81
N VAL A 254 1.52 -9.45 -2.50
CA VAL A 254 1.97 -10.84 -2.33
C VAL A 254 2.16 -11.23 -0.86
N SER A 255 1.91 -10.29 0.07
CA SER A 255 2.02 -10.52 1.51
C SER A 255 0.74 -11.16 2.04
N VAL A 256 0.83 -12.39 2.57
CA VAL A 256 -0.34 -13.12 3.10
C VAL A 256 -0.94 -12.41 4.33
N ASP A 257 -0.08 -12.09 5.30
CA ASP A 257 -0.53 -11.69 6.64
C ASP A 257 -0.84 -10.17 6.77
N HIS A 258 -0.35 -9.37 5.81
CA HIS A 258 -0.21 -7.91 5.95
C HIS A 258 -0.45 -7.15 4.63
N GLN A 259 -1.46 -7.55 3.88
CA GLN A 259 -1.86 -6.89 2.62
C GLN A 259 -2.17 -5.40 2.84
N GLY A 260 -1.95 -4.59 1.83
CA GLY A 260 -2.20 -3.16 1.81
C GLY A 260 -1.34 -2.32 2.76
N SER A 261 -0.26 -2.89 3.29
CA SER A 261 0.59 -2.24 4.28
C SER A 261 2.05 -2.09 3.84
N VAL A 262 2.74 -1.11 4.41
CA VAL A 262 4.17 -0.87 4.17
C VAL A 262 5.02 -2.01 4.73
N HIS A 263 4.70 -2.53 5.92
CA HIS A 263 5.44 -3.65 6.51
C HIS A 263 5.19 -4.97 5.77
N GLY A 264 4.00 -5.18 5.21
CA GLY A 264 3.74 -6.29 4.29
C GLY A 264 4.59 -6.19 3.01
N ALA A 265 4.67 -5.00 2.40
CA ALA A 265 5.53 -4.78 1.24
C ALA A 265 7.01 -5.05 1.55
N TYR A 266 7.50 -4.58 2.70
CA TYR A 266 8.87 -4.82 3.16
C TYR A 266 9.16 -6.31 3.34
N SER A 267 8.34 -7.01 4.13
CA SER A 267 8.51 -8.45 4.39
C SER A 267 8.44 -9.29 3.11
N ALA A 268 7.52 -8.95 2.20
CA ALA A 268 7.42 -9.59 0.89
C ALA A 268 8.66 -9.32 0.01
N GLY A 269 9.23 -8.12 0.06
CA GLY A 269 10.48 -7.78 -0.62
C GLY A 269 11.67 -8.61 -0.12
N VAL A 270 11.81 -8.72 1.21
CA VAL A 270 12.85 -9.56 1.85
C VAL A 270 12.69 -11.02 1.44
N MET A 271 11.45 -11.54 1.47
CA MET A 271 11.14 -12.91 1.03
C MET A 271 11.53 -13.16 -0.44
N ALA A 272 11.18 -12.23 -1.33
CA ALA A 272 11.51 -12.35 -2.75
C ALA A 272 13.04 -12.33 -2.98
N ALA A 273 13.75 -11.46 -2.27
CA ALA A 273 15.21 -11.38 -2.32
C ALA A 273 15.87 -12.68 -1.85
N GLU A 274 15.42 -13.25 -0.74
CA GLU A 274 15.95 -14.51 -0.21
C GLU A 274 15.67 -15.70 -1.13
N ASN A 275 14.48 -15.76 -1.73
CA ASN A 275 14.14 -16.80 -2.70
C ASN A 275 14.99 -16.69 -3.97
N CYS A 276 15.19 -15.46 -4.47
CA CYS A 276 16.09 -15.18 -5.58
C CYS A 276 17.53 -15.61 -5.26
N ARG A 277 18.05 -15.21 -4.09
CA ARG A 277 19.40 -15.54 -3.65
C ARG A 277 19.63 -17.05 -3.57
N LYS A 278 18.72 -17.80 -2.92
CA LYS A 278 18.82 -19.26 -2.79
C LYS A 278 18.88 -19.95 -4.15
N HIS A 279 17.97 -19.59 -5.06
CA HIS A 279 17.92 -20.17 -6.39
C HIS A 279 19.19 -19.89 -7.21
N LEU A 280 19.71 -18.67 -7.16
CA LEU A 280 20.95 -18.31 -7.86
C LEU A 280 22.15 -19.08 -7.30
N MET A 281 22.23 -19.28 -5.98
CA MET A 281 23.29 -20.08 -5.34
C MET A 281 23.23 -21.56 -5.74
N GLU A 282 22.04 -22.16 -5.76
CA GLU A 282 21.86 -23.55 -6.20
C GLU A 282 22.26 -23.73 -7.67
N ARG A 283 21.91 -22.76 -8.53
CA ARG A 283 22.21 -22.77 -9.96
C ARG A 283 23.70 -22.58 -10.27
N LEU A 284 24.39 -21.73 -9.51
CA LEU A 284 25.82 -21.46 -9.71
C LEU A 284 26.74 -22.55 -9.13
N GLY A 285 26.20 -23.46 -8.33
CA GLY A 285 26.94 -24.56 -7.71
C GLY A 285 27.85 -24.10 -6.57
N SER A 286 27.97 -24.92 -5.53
CA SER A 286 28.85 -24.72 -4.36
C SER A 286 30.36 -24.78 -4.69
N GLY A 287 30.83 -24.12 -5.74
CA GLY A 287 32.19 -24.23 -6.29
C GLY A 287 32.98 -22.94 -6.38
N ASP A 288 32.33 -21.81 -6.71
CA ASP A 288 33.00 -20.52 -6.67
C ASP A 288 32.55 -19.76 -5.44
N LYS A 289 33.51 -19.46 -4.57
CA LYS A 289 33.37 -18.41 -3.57
C LYS A 289 33.05 -17.13 -4.34
N ILE A 290 31.76 -16.87 -4.59
CA ILE A 290 31.27 -15.51 -4.73
C ILE A 290 31.94 -14.79 -3.57
N GLN A 291 32.81 -13.82 -3.87
CA GLN A 291 33.23 -12.89 -2.85
C GLN A 291 31.92 -12.31 -2.34
N LEU A 292 31.43 -12.86 -1.23
CA LEU A 292 30.67 -12.10 -0.30
C LEU A 292 31.57 -10.90 -0.09
N VAL A 293 31.20 -9.78 -0.69
CA VAL A 293 31.23 -8.56 0.09
C VAL A 293 30.45 -8.98 1.33
N SER A 294 31.19 -9.36 2.35
CA SER A 294 30.73 -9.36 3.71
C SER A 294 30.34 -7.91 3.92
N CYS A 295 29.13 -7.54 3.48
CA CYS A 295 28.27 -6.76 4.33
C CYS A 295 28.23 -7.63 5.57
N ARG A 296 29.18 -7.38 6.49
CA ARG A 296 29.07 -7.88 7.84
C ARG A 296 27.60 -7.69 8.22
N GLU A 297 27.09 -8.59 9.05
CA GLU A 297 26.02 -8.23 9.98
C GLU A 297 26.49 -7.11 10.94
N GLU A 298 27.15 -6.07 10.44
CA GLU A 298 26.68 -4.75 10.76
C GLU A 298 25.29 -4.72 10.11
N ILE A 299 24.28 -5.15 10.88
CA ILE A 299 23.06 -4.38 10.92
C ILE A 299 23.59 -2.97 11.12
N LEU A 300 23.81 -2.24 10.01
CA LEU A 300 23.73 -0.82 10.01
C LEU A 300 22.29 -0.63 10.45
N GLU A 301 22.11 -0.61 11.78
CA GLU A 301 21.10 0.16 12.43
C GLU A 301 21.44 1.57 11.99
N ALA A 302 21.12 1.88 10.73
CA ALA A 302 20.71 3.20 10.34
C ALA A 302 19.49 3.44 11.24
N THR A 303 19.78 3.86 12.46
CA THR A 303 18.81 4.33 13.42
C THR A 303 18.35 5.63 12.82
N VAL A 304 17.39 5.53 11.91
CA VAL A 304 16.60 6.68 11.49
C VAL A 304 15.70 6.94 12.70
N PRO A 305 15.91 8.02 13.46
CA PRO A 305 15.04 8.31 14.58
C PRO A 305 13.64 8.56 14.03
N LEU A 306 12.76 7.57 14.17
CA LEU A 306 11.36 7.68 13.76
C LEU A 306 10.60 8.37 14.88
N GLN A 307 10.09 9.56 14.59
CA GLN A 307 9.16 10.23 15.49
C GLN A 307 7.74 9.72 15.21
N ILE A 308 7.20 8.95 16.15
CA ILE A 308 5.86 8.35 16.06
C ILE A 308 4.97 9.02 17.11
N SER A 309 3.88 9.64 16.67
CA SER A 309 2.81 10.10 17.55
C SER A 309 1.79 8.99 17.72
N ARG A 310 1.47 8.59 18.94
CA ARG A 310 0.37 7.65 19.20
C ARG A 310 -0.98 8.31 18.91
N MET A 311 -1.90 7.54 18.34
CA MET A 311 -3.30 7.91 18.10
C MET A 311 -4.23 7.20 19.08
#